data_AF-A0A6J5ES99-F1
#
_entry.id   AF-A0A6J5ES99-F1
#
_cell.length_a   1.000
_cell.length_b   1.000
_cell.length_c   1.000
_cell.angle_alpha   90.00
_cell.angle_beta   90.00
_cell.angle_gamma   90.00
#
_symmetry.space_group_name_H-M   'P 1'
#
loop_
_entity.id
_entity.type
_entity.pdbx_description
1 polymer ?
#
loop_
_entity_poly.entity_id
_entity_poly.type
_entity_poly.pdbx_seq_one_letter_code
_entity_poly.pdbx_strand_id
1 'polypeptide(L)'
;MKHLLASTLAALIAAVSTAAMAQTSANDATAGQHCDIAYVTGVGGSPETVREYLSTPSRDQYRFLKDNEIQCQVSDEGRASGCTGITSLRHEKVSVYDDSDRTTTTVVARVELDHGTYPVMIVVPKQDVQCEQ
;
A
#
# COMPACT_ATOMS: atom_id res chain seq x y z
N MET A 1 33.65 -59.02 -22.76
CA MET A 1 34.52 -58.78 -23.94
C MET A 1 34.74 -57.28 -24.09
N LYS A 2 35.93 -56.91 -24.55
CA LYS A 2 36.48 -55.57 -24.70
C LYS A 2 36.02 -54.96 -26.05
N HIS A 3 36.22 -53.65 -26.23
CA HIS A 3 36.22 -52.84 -27.47
C HIS A 3 34.91 -52.12 -27.85
N LEU A 4 34.85 -50.84 -28.29
CA LEU A 4 35.81 -49.76 -28.55
C LEU A 4 35.02 -48.43 -28.68
N LEU A 5 35.68 -47.33 -28.29
CA LEU A 5 35.76 -45.99 -28.93
C LEU A 5 34.51 -45.13 -29.25
N ALA A 6 34.60 -43.92 -28.67
CA ALA A 6 34.50 -42.61 -29.31
C ALA A 6 33.15 -42.14 -29.88
N SER A 7 32.61 -41.07 -29.28
CA SER A 7 32.54 -39.78 -29.98
C SER A 7 32.13 -38.68 -28.99
N THR A 8 32.92 -37.63 -28.96
CA THR A 8 32.65 -36.35 -28.30
C THR A 8 31.40 -35.70 -28.87
N LEU A 9 30.43 -35.34 -28.02
CA LEU A 9 29.42 -34.35 -28.37
C LEU A 9 29.44 -33.27 -27.28
N ALA A 10 30.18 -32.19 -27.56
CA ALA A 10 30.05 -30.96 -26.79
C ALA A 10 28.69 -30.35 -27.13
N ALA A 11 27.72 -30.50 -26.22
CA ALA A 11 26.48 -29.75 -26.30
C ALA A 11 26.76 -28.32 -25.81
N LEU A 12 26.90 -27.40 -26.76
CA LEU A 12 26.75 -25.97 -26.53
C LEU A 12 25.33 -25.73 -26.01
N ILE A 13 25.18 -25.57 -24.69
CA ILE A 13 23.95 -25.02 -24.13
C ILE A 13 24.03 -23.52 -24.41
N ALA A 14 23.47 -23.11 -25.54
CA ALA A 14 23.08 -21.73 -25.73
C ALA A 14 22.08 -21.40 -24.62
N ALA A 15 22.52 -20.64 -23.61
CA ALA A 15 21.63 -19.99 -22.68
C ALA A 15 20.82 -18.98 -23.49
N VAL A 16 19.68 -19.41 -24.03
CA VAL A 16 18.62 -18.49 -24.40
C VAL A 16 18.08 -18.00 -23.07
N SER A 17 18.67 -16.91 -22.58
CA SER A 17 17.99 -16.05 -21.64
C SER A 17 16.72 -15.59 -22.33
N THR A 18 15.62 -16.31 -22.12
CA THR A 18 14.31 -15.70 -22.22
C THR A 18 14.33 -14.62 -21.16
N ALA A 19 14.72 -13.40 -21.55
CA ALA A 19 14.31 -12.22 -20.85
C ALA A 19 12.79 -12.37 -20.72
N ALA A 20 12.33 -12.59 -19.50
CA ALA A 20 10.91 -12.45 -19.20
C ALA A 20 10.61 -10.98 -19.48
N MET A 21 10.22 -10.69 -20.71
CA MET A 21 9.66 -9.41 -21.09
C MET A 21 8.34 -9.38 -20.33
N ALA A 22 8.33 -8.74 -19.17
CA ALA A 22 7.10 -8.38 -18.49
C ALA A 22 6.37 -7.42 -19.44
N GLN A 23 5.49 -7.98 -20.26
CA GLN A 23 4.59 -7.21 -21.10
C GLN A 23 3.57 -6.58 -20.16
N THR A 24 3.85 -5.39 -19.66
CA THR A 24 2.78 -4.53 -19.18
C THR A 24 1.93 -4.20 -20.40
N SER A 25 0.68 -4.64 -20.37
CA SER A 25 -0.30 -4.37 -21.41
C SER A 25 -0.53 -2.86 -21.48
N ALA A 26 0.24 -2.19 -22.32
CA ALA A 26 -0.04 -0.83 -22.78
C ALA A 26 -1.17 -0.88 -23.82
N ASN A 27 -2.37 -1.32 -23.40
CA ASN A 27 -3.60 -1.13 -24.16
C ASN A 27 -4.83 -1.51 -23.33
N ASP A 28 -5.31 -0.59 -22.50
CA ASP A 28 -6.75 -0.33 -22.43
C ASP A 28 -6.99 1.08 -21.91
N ALA A 29 -7.23 1.98 -22.86
CA ALA A 29 -7.67 3.35 -22.62
C ALA A 29 -9.11 3.31 -22.08
N THR A 30 -9.26 3.05 -20.78
CA THR A 30 -10.31 3.55 -19.86
C THR A 30 -10.14 3.06 -18.40
N ALA A 31 -8.96 2.60 -17.99
CA ALA A 31 -8.64 2.42 -16.57
C ALA A 31 -8.22 3.76 -15.96
N GLY A 32 -8.83 4.17 -14.84
CA GLY A 32 -8.50 5.43 -14.16
C GLY A 32 -7.00 5.61 -13.99
N GLN A 33 -6.51 6.81 -14.28
CA GLN A 33 -5.10 7.21 -14.17
C GLN A 33 -4.54 6.69 -12.83
N HIS A 34 -3.52 5.83 -12.89
CA HIS A 34 -2.95 5.22 -11.68
C HIS A 34 -2.42 6.33 -10.78
N CYS A 35 -3.00 6.46 -9.60
CA CYS A 35 -2.67 7.47 -8.62
C CYS A 35 -1.52 6.93 -7.79
N ASP A 36 -0.27 7.31 -8.07
CA ASP A 36 0.90 6.85 -7.29
C ASP A 36 1.09 7.68 -6.02
N ILE A 37 0.79 8.98 -6.12
CA ILE A 37 0.98 9.98 -5.09
C ILE A 37 -0.32 10.77 -4.95
N ALA A 38 -0.74 11.01 -3.71
CA ALA A 38 -1.93 11.78 -3.41
C ALA A 38 -1.72 12.69 -2.20
N TYR A 39 -2.61 13.66 -2.08
CA TYR A 39 -2.82 14.46 -0.88
C TYR A 39 -4.10 13.98 -0.20
N VAL A 40 -4.04 13.76 1.11
CA VAL A 40 -5.18 13.28 1.90
C VAL A 40 -5.58 14.29 2.95
N THR A 41 -6.87 14.63 2.99
CA THR A 41 -7.45 15.51 4.01
C THR A 41 -8.70 14.87 4.59
N GLY A 42 -8.66 14.51 5.87
CA GLY A 42 -9.78 13.83 6.52
C GLY A 42 -9.30 12.88 7.60
N VAL A 43 -9.76 11.64 7.53
CA VAL A 43 -9.41 10.59 8.50
C VAL A 43 -8.83 9.37 7.81
N GLY A 44 -7.92 8.68 8.51
CA GLY A 44 -7.38 7.42 8.06
C GLY A 44 -7.01 6.52 9.22
N GLY A 45 -6.96 5.22 9.01
CA GLY A 45 -6.63 4.28 10.08
C GLY A 45 -6.80 2.83 9.67
N SER A 46 -7.09 1.99 10.66
CA SER A 46 -7.42 0.59 10.39
C SER A 46 -8.74 0.51 9.61
N PRO A 47 -8.92 -0.49 8.71
CA PRO A 47 -10.15 -0.63 7.94
C PRO A 47 -11.42 -0.72 8.82
N GLU A 48 -11.30 -1.38 9.97
CA GLU A 48 -12.40 -1.57 10.91
C GLU A 48 -12.78 -0.27 11.61
N THR A 49 -11.80 0.43 12.19
CA THR A 49 -12.04 1.69 12.91
C THR A 49 -12.49 2.81 11.97
N VAL A 50 -11.98 2.87 10.74
CA VAL A 50 -12.45 3.84 9.72
C VAL A 50 -13.93 3.60 9.40
N ARG A 51 -14.34 2.35 9.21
CA ARG A 51 -15.75 2.01 8.95
C ARG A 51 -16.64 2.43 10.12
N GLU A 52 -16.20 2.17 11.35
CA GLU A 52 -16.93 2.56 12.56
C GLU A 52 -17.04 4.08 12.70
N TYR A 53 -15.96 4.82 12.46
CA TYR A 53 -15.96 6.28 12.44
C TYR A 53 -16.95 6.85 11.43
N LEU A 54 -16.97 6.31 10.20
CA LEU A 54 -17.90 6.76 9.15
C LEU A 54 -19.37 6.47 9.50
N SER A 55 -19.63 5.44 10.30
CA SER A 55 -20.97 5.12 10.83
C SER A 55 -21.33 5.91 12.10
N THR A 56 -20.36 6.55 12.73
CA THR A 56 -20.55 7.33 13.96
C THR A 56 -21.28 8.64 13.66
N PRO A 57 -22.33 9.02 14.42
CA PRO A 57 -23.00 10.30 14.25
C PRO A 57 -22.01 11.47 14.32
N SER A 58 -22.18 12.49 13.46
CA SER A 58 -21.21 13.59 13.35
C SER A 58 -20.91 14.32 14.66
N ARG A 59 -21.88 14.42 15.57
CA ARG A 59 -21.69 15.01 16.92
C ARG A 59 -20.73 14.22 17.81
N ASP A 60 -20.58 12.92 17.56
CA ASP A 60 -19.82 11.96 18.36
C ASP A 60 -18.45 11.65 17.72
N GLN A 61 -18.25 12.00 16.44
CA GLN A 61 -17.00 11.76 15.69
C GLN A 61 -15.77 12.40 16.33
N TYR A 62 -15.89 13.61 16.89
CA TYR A 62 -14.78 14.25 17.58
C TYR A 62 -14.29 13.42 18.77
N ARG A 63 -15.22 12.88 19.56
CA ARG A 63 -14.91 12.02 20.69
C ARG A 63 -14.33 10.69 20.21
N PHE A 64 -14.91 10.12 19.16
CA PHE A 64 -14.44 8.87 18.57
C PHE A 64 -12.96 8.93 18.17
N LEU A 65 -12.52 10.02 17.52
CA LEU A 65 -11.11 10.22 17.15
C LEU A 65 -10.20 10.20 18.38
N LYS A 66 -10.60 10.88 19.45
CA LYS A 66 -9.83 10.96 20.69
C LYS A 66 -9.76 9.62 21.42
N ASP A 67 -10.87 8.89 21.46
CA ASP A 67 -10.98 7.65 22.21
C ASP A 67 -10.37 6.44 21.44
N ASN A 68 -10.10 6.60 20.13
CA ASN A 68 -9.58 5.56 19.25
C ASN A 68 -8.35 6.02 18.45
N GLU A 69 -7.46 6.78 19.09
CA GLU A 69 -6.22 7.25 18.44
C GLU A 69 -5.42 6.09 17.84
N ILE A 70 -4.79 6.33 16.70
CA ILE A 70 -4.04 5.29 15.99
C ILE A 70 -2.88 4.78 16.85
N GLN A 71 -2.76 3.47 16.92
CA GLN A 71 -1.72 2.77 17.67
C GLN A 71 -1.14 1.68 16.77
N CYS A 72 0.17 1.54 16.75
CA CYS A 72 0.87 0.57 15.92
C CYS A 72 1.97 -0.13 16.70
N GLN A 73 2.25 -1.38 16.33
CA GLN A 73 3.46 -2.08 16.77
C GLN A 73 4.64 -1.58 15.93
N VAL A 74 5.66 -1.04 16.59
CA VAL A 74 6.90 -0.62 15.94
C VAL A 74 7.98 -1.66 16.24
N SER A 75 8.55 -2.26 15.20
CA SER A 75 9.67 -3.19 15.35
C SER A 75 10.99 -2.46 15.59
N ASP A 76 12.03 -3.20 15.99
CA ASP A 76 13.37 -2.65 16.23
C ASP A 76 13.98 -2.00 14.97
N GLU A 77 13.60 -2.46 13.77
CA GLU A 77 13.99 -1.82 12.50
C GLU A 77 13.16 -0.58 12.12
N GLY A 78 12.21 -0.17 12.97
CA GLY A 78 11.38 1.02 12.78
C GLY A 78 10.19 0.80 11.84
N ARG A 79 9.74 -0.44 11.65
CA ARG A 79 8.57 -0.76 10.82
C ARG A 79 7.31 -0.75 11.67
N ALA A 80 6.36 0.11 11.32
CA ALA A 80 5.03 0.09 11.91
C ALA A 80 4.17 -1.03 11.29
N SER A 81 3.45 -1.77 12.13
CA SER A 81 2.56 -2.86 11.73
C SER A 81 1.43 -3.08 12.75
N GLY A 82 0.44 -3.89 12.37
CA GLY A 82 -0.66 -4.26 13.28
C GLY A 82 -1.43 -3.05 13.81
N CYS A 83 -1.59 -2.01 13.00
CA CYS A 83 -2.16 -0.75 13.45
C CYS A 83 -3.67 -0.85 13.70
N THR A 84 -4.09 -0.30 14.83
CA THR A 84 -5.49 -0.16 15.24
C THR A 84 -5.81 1.32 15.44
N GLY A 85 -7.08 1.69 15.48
CA GLY A 85 -7.46 3.08 15.70
C GLY A 85 -7.51 3.90 14.41
N ILE A 86 -7.57 5.22 14.59
CA ILE A 86 -7.77 6.22 13.55
C ILE A 86 -6.96 7.50 13.86
N THR A 87 -6.61 8.23 12.81
CA THR A 87 -5.93 9.52 12.90
C THR A 87 -6.52 10.52 11.92
N SER A 88 -6.26 11.79 12.16
CA SER A 88 -6.64 12.88 11.26
C SER A 88 -5.47 13.26 10.37
N LEU A 89 -5.74 13.38 9.07
CA LEU A 89 -4.77 13.76 8.05
C LEU A 89 -5.08 15.18 7.59
N ARG A 90 -4.08 16.06 7.63
CA ARG A 90 -4.24 17.49 7.34
C ARG A 90 -3.47 17.88 6.09
N HIS A 91 -3.97 17.43 4.94
CA HIS A 91 -3.33 17.64 3.64
C HIS A 91 -1.98 16.91 3.54
N GLU A 92 -1.96 15.66 3.99
CA GLU A 92 -0.75 14.84 4.01
C GLU A 92 -0.43 14.32 2.61
N LYS A 93 0.82 14.47 2.18
CA LYS A 93 1.33 13.84 0.95
C LYS A 93 1.62 12.37 1.24
N VAL A 94 0.96 11.47 0.53
CA VAL A 94 1.02 10.02 0.75
C VAL A 94 1.37 9.28 -0.54
N SER A 95 1.94 8.08 -0.39
CA SER A 95 2.04 7.11 -1.48
C SER A 95 0.81 6.23 -1.48
N VAL A 96 0.18 6.05 -2.64
CA VAL A 96 -0.96 5.15 -2.77
C VAL A 96 -0.45 3.72 -2.93
N TYR A 97 -1.00 2.81 -2.16
CA TYR A 97 -0.64 1.39 -2.19
C TYR A 97 -1.67 0.56 -2.96
N ASP A 98 -2.96 0.81 -2.71
CA ASP A 98 -4.07 0.13 -3.40
C ASP A 98 -5.27 1.06 -3.52
N ASP A 99 -5.70 1.35 -4.75
CA ASP A 99 -6.87 2.17 -5.06
C ASP A 99 -7.98 1.38 -5.77
N SER A 100 -7.95 0.05 -5.68
CA SER A 100 -8.93 -0.82 -6.34
C SER A 100 -10.32 -0.79 -5.68
N ASP A 101 -10.40 -0.45 -4.38
CA ASP A 101 -11.69 -0.32 -3.69
C ASP A 101 -12.46 0.92 -4.20
N ARG A 102 -13.80 0.79 -4.21
CA ARG A 102 -14.69 1.84 -4.74
C ARG A 102 -14.92 2.99 -3.77
N THR A 103 -14.68 2.77 -2.50
CA THR A 103 -15.04 3.65 -1.39
C THR A 103 -13.85 4.09 -0.57
N THR A 104 -12.78 3.32 -0.58
CA THR A 104 -11.55 3.62 0.15
C THR A 104 -10.31 3.45 -0.72
N THR A 105 -9.21 4.00 -0.23
CA THR A 105 -7.89 3.85 -0.81
C THR A 105 -6.92 3.49 0.31
N THR A 106 -6.04 2.51 0.07
CA THR A 106 -4.95 2.18 0.99
C THR A 106 -3.75 3.04 0.64
N VAL A 107 -3.22 3.76 1.62
CA VAL A 107 -2.10 4.68 1.46
C VAL A 107 -1.03 4.44 2.51
N VAL A 108 0.21 4.84 2.21
CA VAL A 108 1.29 4.93 3.18
C VAL A 108 1.44 6.40 3.59
N ALA A 109 1.03 6.69 4.82
CA ALA A 109 1.10 8.02 5.42
C ALA A 109 2.13 8.05 6.55
N ARG A 110 2.72 9.22 6.80
CA ARG A 110 3.54 9.44 7.99
C ARG A 110 2.64 9.79 9.16
N VAL A 111 2.67 8.97 10.20
CA VAL A 111 1.80 9.10 11.37
C VAL A 111 2.68 9.28 12.61
N GLU A 112 2.31 10.24 13.46
CA GLU A 112 2.92 10.43 14.77
C GLU A 112 2.42 9.35 15.73
N LEU A 113 3.37 8.65 16.35
CA LEU A 113 3.17 7.66 17.42
C LEU A 113 4.03 8.08 18.63
N ASP A 114 3.86 7.42 19.77
CA ASP A 114 4.52 7.75 21.05
C ASP A 114 6.04 7.99 20.97
N HIS A 115 6.72 7.28 20.07
CA HIS A 115 8.18 7.30 19.94
C HIS A 115 8.68 7.87 18.60
N GLY A 116 7.84 8.63 17.90
CA GLY A 116 8.23 9.33 16.67
C GLY A 116 7.24 9.17 15.52
N THR A 117 7.67 9.56 14.32
CA THR A 117 6.84 9.52 13.12
C THR A 117 7.22 8.34 12.24
N TYR A 118 6.26 7.48 11.95
CA TYR A 118 6.48 6.23 11.21
C TYR A 118 5.65 6.20 9.92
N PRO A 119 6.16 5.58 8.84
CA PRO A 119 5.34 5.27 7.68
C PRO A 119 4.37 4.15 8.05
N VAL A 120 3.07 4.42 7.93
CA VAL A 120 2.00 3.48 8.27
C VAL A 120 1.10 3.28 7.07
N MET A 121 0.78 2.01 6.78
CA MET A 121 -0.25 1.65 5.82
C MET A 121 -1.62 1.79 6.47
N ILE A 122 -2.43 2.73 5.99
CA ILE A 122 -3.77 3.03 6.50
C ILE A 122 -4.77 3.08 5.37
N VAL A 123 -6.03 2.87 5.70
CA VAL A 123 -7.15 3.06 4.79
C VAL A 123 -7.72 4.45 4.99
N VAL A 124 -8.03 5.14 3.89
CA VAL A 124 -8.67 6.47 3.88
C VAL A 124 -9.91 6.44 2.98
N PRO A 125 -10.97 7.23 3.28
CA PRO A 125 -12.10 7.39 2.38
C PRO A 125 -11.66 7.98 1.04
N LYS A 126 -12.14 7.42 -0.07
CA LYS A 126 -11.74 7.84 -1.42
C LYS A 126 -12.09 9.30 -1.74
N GLN A 127 -13.15 9.81 -1.11
CA GLN A 127 -13.56 11.21 -1.19
C GLN A 127 -12.55 12.19 -0.54
N ASP A 128 -11.69 11.70 0.35
CA ASP A 128 -10.67 12.48 1.08
C ASP A 128 -9.32 12.48 0.36
N VAL A 129 -9.21 11.77 -0.78
CA VAL A 129 -7.97 11.57 -1.56
C VAL A 129 -7.99 12.47 -2.80
N GLN A 130 -6.90 13.21 -3.00
CA GLN A 130 -6.65 14.02 -4.19
C GLN A 130 -5.33 13.60 -4.84
N CYS A 131 -5.40 12.97 -6.01
CA CYS A 131 -4.19 12.56 -6.75
C CYS A 131 -3.35 13.77 -7.17
N GLU A 132 -2.04 13.65 -7.01
CA GLU A 132 -1.06 14.57 -7.57
C GLU A 132 -1.10 14.47 -9.11
N GLN A 133 -1.16 15.60 -9.80
CA GLN A 133 -1.22 15.68 -11.28
C GLN A 133 0.15 15.95 -11.89
#